data_AF-A0AAT9FHW0-F1
#
_entry.id   AF-A0AAT9FHW0-F1
#
_cell.length_a   1.000
_cell.length_b   1.000
_cell.length_c   1.000
_cell.angle_alpha   90.00
_cell.angle_beta   90.00
_cell.angle_gamma   90.00
#
_symmetry.space_group_name_H-M   'P 1'
#
loop_
_entity.id
_entity.type
_entity.pdbx_description
1 polymer ?
#
loop_
_entity_poly.entity_id
_entity_poly.type
_entity_poly.pdbx_seq_one_letter_code
_entity_poly.pdbx_strand_id
1 'polypeptide(L)'
;MAKLTEGHFHCKNCDELFEAPIRKPEDQLCPSCGKPPTGESPLSEKSVSGMPSVANLATGHSSNPVKSGETQDARKIREATINADGKNSDRIKRTKRREKRSSKLLIMLGVWVLLMGLTVGLVNYFNPDEDETGNKPELTEALKKRQLEAEMKQAQAVIQQAAPECEEVITSFLNATSAASKAQFVYQGVKLTTVMNRYYQSNPSFSSTRSQVKLIRGELLKNTKHQTIGTICVNQQKETFEVIFVRVGNEWKIDWEALVRYDDRSWSLFPASSDGSEGEFRLYMRVRDSNKEFDEGEISIVFYKPDMYVKGEFRSVPSPAVRLPVDSELGLKIREMVSREDDMKTDAYGFTTSLFDKPRYHRVRVKLRLKKEDKEETFELLEILADHWYGDGVTESDSEISTTEKNE
;
A
#
# COMPACT_ATOMS: atom_id res chain seq x y z
N MET A 1 23.31 36.69 4.57
CA MET A 1 21.99 36.18 5.01
C MET A 1 20.93 37.10 4.46
N ALA A 2 20.11 36.64 3.51
CA ALA A 2 19.02 37.44 2.94
C ALA A 2 17.91 37.57 3.98
N LYS A 3 17.52 38.80 4.33
CA LYS A 3 16.35 39.04 5.17
C LYS A 3 15.11 38.94 4.28
N LEU A 4 14.25 37.95 4.55
CA LEU A 4 12.91 37.89 3.98
C LEU A 4 12.14 39.11 4.48
N THR A 5 11.83 40.05 3.58
CA THR A 5 11.11 41.30 3.91
C THR A 5 9.60 41.17 3.71
N GLU A 6 9.16 40.16 2.95
CA GLU A 6 7.76 39.94 2.53
C GLU A 6 7.33 38.49 2.78
N GLY A 7 6.04 38.31 3.05
CA GLY A 7 5.41 37.01 3.32
C GLY A 7 4.01 36.94 2.72
N HIS A 8 3.53 35.72 2.53
CA HIS A 8 2.17 35.45 2.06
C HIS A 8 1.24 35.18 3.25
N PHE A 9 0.10 35.84 3.30
CA PHE A 9 -0.84 35.79 4.41
C PHE A 9 -2.24 35.40 3.92
N HIS A 10 -2.96 34.68 4.77
CA HIS A 10 -4.35 34.28 4.55
C HIS A 10 -5.26 35.00 5.55
N CYS A 11 -6.28 35.69 5.08
CA CYS A 11 -7.24 36.36 5.94
C CYS A 11 -8.37 35.40 6.35
N LYS A 12 -8.41 34.99 7.62
CA LYS A 12 -9.50 34.12 8.14
C LYS A 12 -10.91 34.72 8.05
N ASN A 13 -11.04 36.04 7.85
CA ASN A 13 -12.33 36.73 7.86
C ASN A 13 -12.95 36.91 6.47
N CYS A 14 -12.14 37.00 5.41
CA CYS A 14 -12.63 37.13 4.03
C CYS A 14 -12.04 36.11 3.06
N ASP A 15 -11.23 35.18 3.56
CA ASP A 15 -10.60 34.08 2.83
C ASP A 15 -9.60 34.50 1.74
N GLU A 16 -9.19 35.76 1.74
CA GLU A 16 -8.27 36.29 0.74
C GLU A 16 -6.80 36.00 1.07
N LEU A 17 -6.03 35.67 0.03
CA LEU A 17 -4.58 35.47 0.09
C LEU A 17 -3.88 36.73 -0.43
N PHE A 18 -2.96 37.30 0.35
CA PHE A 18 -2.26 38.53 -0.02
C PHE A 18 -0.79 38.51 0.42
N GLU A 19 0.05 39.23 -0.31
CA GLU A 19 1.46 39.42 0.01
C GLU A 19 1.68 40.74 0.74
N ALA A 20 2.43 40.72 1.84
CA ALA A 20 2.69 41.90 2.66
C ALA A 20 4.04 41.82 3.39
N PRO A 21 4.59 42.95 3.86
CA PRO A 21 5.81 42.93 4.67
C PRO A 21 5.60 42.16 5.97
N ILE A 22 6.59 41.36 6.38
CA ILE A 22 6.52 40.62 7.65
C ILE A 22 6.63 41.63 8.81
N ARG A 23 5.48 41.98 9.41
CA ARG A 23 5.37 42.85 10.58
C ARG A 23 4.86 42.06 11.78
N LYS A 24 4.77 42.69 12.94
CA LYS A 24 4.08 42.08 14.07
C LYS A 24 2.62 41.81 13.68
N PRO A 25 2.01 40.68 14.09
CA PRO A 25 0.64 40.31 13.69
C PRO A 25 -0.42 41.38 13.99
N GLU A 26 -0.17 42.18 15.03
CA GLU A 26 -1.00 43.30 15.50
C GLU A 26 -1.08 44.45 14.47
N ASP A 27 0.00 44.67 13.72
CA ASP A 27 0.15 45.75 12.74
C ASP A 27 -0.19 45.30 11.31
N GLN A 28 -0.61 44.05 11.14
CA GLN A 28 -0.83 43.44 9.84
C GLN A 28 -2.32 43.40 9.53
N LEU A 29 -2.76 44.15 8.50
CA LEU A 29 -4.16 44.25 8.11
C LEU A 29 -4.36 43.68 6.71
N CYS A 30 -5.48 42.97 6.51
CA CYS A 30 -5.90 42.51 5.19
C CYS A 30 -6.26 43.72 4.31
N PRO A 31 -5.74 43.82 3.08
CA PRO A 31 -6.02 44.94 2.18
C PRO A 31 -7.50 45.04 1.78
N SER A 32 -8.23 43.93 1.81
CA SER A 32 -9.61 43.86 1.31
C SER A 32 -10.68 44.05 2.37
N CYS A 33 -10.43 43.59 3.61
CA CYS A 33 -11.40 43.73 4.71
C CYS A 33 -10.90 44.56 5.89
N GLY A 34 -9.64 44.99 5.89
CA GLY A 34 -9.04 45.82 6.94
C GLY A 34 -8.86 45.13 8.29
N LYS A 35 -9.12 43.82 8.40
CA LYS A 35 -8.97 43.05 9.64
C LYS A 35 -7.63 42.30 9.70
N PRO A 36 -7.07 42.03 10.90
CA PRO A 36 -5.85 41.26 11.02
C PRO A 36 -6.05 39.80 10.60
N PRO A 37 -5.05 39.19 9.93
CA PRO A 37 -5.18 37.83 9.40
C PRO A 37 -5.32 36.76 10.49
N THR A 38 -4.88 37.03 11.72
CA THR A 38 -4.93 36.09 12.85
C THR A 38 -6.29 36.01 13.56
N GLY A 39 -7.28 36.80 13.17
CA GLY A 39 -8.58 36.86 13.86
C GLY A 39 -8.51 37.69 15.14
N GLU A 40 -9.66 38.19 15.58
CA GLU A 40 -9.79 39.11 16.72
C GLU A 40 -9.24 38.47 18.01
N SER A 41 -8.20 39.05 18.61
CA SER A 41 -7.82 38.75 19.99
C SER A 41 -8.84 39.39 20.94
N PRO A 42 -9.56 38.63 21.76
CA PRO A 42 -10.20 39.20 22.93
C PRO A 42 -9.13 39.43 24.00
N LEU A 43 -9.33 40.49 24.79
CA LEU A 43 -8.71 40.78 26.09
C LEU A 43 -7.49 41.72 26.07
N SER A 44 -7.80 43.00 26.24
CA SER A 44 -7.04 43.87 27.16
C SER A 44 -7.47 43.57 28.60
N GLU A 45 -6.46 43.49 29.48
CA GLU A 45 -6.50 43.76 30.94
C GLU A 45 -7.24 42.82 31.90
N LYS A 46 -6.48 41.96 32.58
CA LYS A 46 -5.96 42.27 33.94
C LYS A 46 -4.90 41.27 34.41
N SER A 47 -3.82 41.85 34.92
CA SER A 47 -2.64 41.29 35.57
C SER A 47 -2.91 40.34 36.75
N VAL A 48 -2.02 39.38 37.00
CA VAL A 48 -1.17 39.28 38.21
C VAL A 48 -0.26 38.03 38.16
N SER A 49 1.06 38.31 38.21
CA SER A 49 2.23 37.55 38.73
C SER A 49 2.41 36.04 38.49
N GLY A 50 3.62 35.66 38.03
CA GLY A 50 4.20 34.35 38.33
C GLY A 50 5.28 33.85 37.36
N MET A 51 6.47 34.43 37.41
CA MET A 51 7.73 33.80 36.93
C MET A 51 8.08 32.58 37.81
N PRO A 52 8.89 31.58 37.36
CA PRO A 52 10.29 31.83 36.99
C PRO A 52 10.93 30.98 35.86
N SER A 53 12.03 31.57 35.38
CA SER A 53 13.06 31.08 34.45
C SER A 53 13.82 29.83 34.90
N VAL A 54 14.35 29.08 33.93
CA VAL A 54 15.53 28.20 34.11
C VAL A 54 16.60 28.57 33.09
N ALA A 55 17.83 28.58 33.57
CA ALA A 55 18.99 29.26 33.03
C ALA A 55 19.89 28.41 32.12
N ASN A 56 20.70 29.14 31.37
CA ASN A 56 21.89 28.78 30.60
C ASN A 56 22.88 27.82 31.30
N LEU A 57 23.58 27.02 30.50
CA LEU A 57 24.95 26.59 30.82
C LEU A 57 25.85 26.73 29.59
N ALA A 58 26.77 27.70 29.68
CA ALA A 58 27.84 27.95 28.73
C ALA A 58 29.19 27.62 29.39
N THR A 59 30.01 26.90 28.62
CA THR A 59 31.46 27.02 28.43
C THR A 59 32.35 27.75 29.45
N GLY A 60 33.47 27.11 29.81
CA GLY A 60 34.65 27.75 30.41
C GLY A 60 35.92 26.92 30.22
N HIS A 61 36.92 27.51 29.55
CA HIS A 61 38.28 27.01 29.29
C HIS A 61 39.17 26.96 30.55
N SER A 62 40.24 26.13 30.56
CA SER A 62 41.64 26.60 30.38
C SER A 62 42.75 25.61 30.81
N SER A 63 43.81 25.59 30.01
CA SER A 63 45.25 25.38 30.31
C SER A 63 45.91 23.98 30.38
N ASN A 64 46.90 23.82 29.49
CA ASN A 64 47.94 22.77 29.34
C ASN A 64 49.09 22.94 30.37
N PRO A 65 49.93 21.91 30.68
CA PRO A 65 51.09 21.59 29.81
C PRO A 65 51.53 20.11 29.69
N VAL A 66 52.07 19.83 28.49
CA VAL A 66 53.08 18.85 28.06
C VAL A 66 53.76 17.96 29.13
N LYS A 67 53.70 16.63 28.93
CA LYS A 67 54.85 15.70 29.11
C LYS A 67 54.61 14.34 28.44
N SER A 68 55.66 13.90 27.74
CA SER A 68 55.88 12.60 27.10
C SER A 68 55.81 11.42 28.08
N GLY A 69 55.17 10.32 27.67
CA GLY A 69 55.16 9.06 28.42
C GLY A 69 54.97 7.86 27.50
N GLU A 70 56.07 7.15 27.24
CA GLU A 70 56.14 5.85 26.58
C GLU A 70 55.25 4.82 27.28
N THR A 71 54.50 4.06 26.49
CA THR A 71 53.56 3.05 27.01
C THR A 71 54.26 1.75 27.40
N GLN A 72 53.77 1.19 28.51
CA GLN A 72 54.32 0.07 29.28
C GLN A 72 54.41 -1.26 28.51
N ASP A 73 53.85 -1.34 27.30
CA ASP A 73 53.87 -2.51 26.44
C ASP A 73 55.14 -2.61 25.57
N ALA A 74 55.86 -1.50 25.37
CA ALA A 74 57.16 -1.51 24.68
C ALA A 74 58.32 -2.05 25.55
N ARG A 75 58.13 -2.16 26.86
CA ARG A 75 59.16 -2.69 27.80
C ARG A 75 59.14 -4.21 27.94
N LYS A 76 57.97 -4.85 27.82
CA LYS A 76 57.83 -6.31 28.00
C LYS A 76 58.32 -7.13 26.80
N ILE A 77 58.37 -6.55 25.61
CA ILE A 77 58.81 -7.25 24.39
C ILE A 77 60.34 -7.28 24.28
N ARG A 78 61.06 -6.30 24.87
CA ARG A 78 62.52 -6.20 24.81
C ARG A 78 63.25 -7.03 25.87
N GLU A 79 62.60 -7.34 26.99
CA GLU A 79 63.14 -8.20 28.06
C GLU A 79 63.03 -9.70 27.75
N ALA A 80 62.16 -10.10 26.81
CA ALA A 80 61.99 -11.51 26.42
C ALA A 80 63.01 -11.99 25.37
N THR A 81 63.80 -11.09 24.78
CA THR A 81 64.72 -11.43 23.67
C THR A 81 66.21 -11.42 24.07
N ILE A 82 66.55 -11.07 25.31
CA ILE A 82 67.96 -10.91 25.77
C ILE A 82 68.42 -12.07 26.68
N ASN A 83 67.52 -12.96 27.12
CA ASN A 83 67.87 -14.10 27.99
C ASN A 83 67.99 -15.45 27.26
N ALA A 84 68.10 -15.44 25.93
CA ALA A 84 68.37 -16.62 25.13
C ALA A 84 69.73 -16.48 24.44
N ASP A 85 70.82 -16.70 25.20
CA ASP A 85 72.08 -17.26 24.70
C ASP A 85 73.13 -17.38 25.83
N GLY A 86 73.48 -18.61 26.25
CA GLY A 86 74.48 -18.81 27.31
C GLY A 86 74.69 -20.22 27.87
N LYS A 87 75.02 -21.19 26.99
CA LYS A 87 75.83 -22.44 27.14
C LYS A 87 76.03 -23.21 28.48
N ASN A 88 75.97 -24.55 28.30
CA ASN A 88 76.72 -25.67 28.92
C ASN A 88 76.27 -26.15 30.33
N SER A 89 76.25 -27.44 30.72
CA SER A 89 76.71 -28.74 30.17
C SER A 89 76.15 -29.90 31.04
N ASP A 90 76.05 -31.12 30.47
CA ASP A 90 76.23 -32.44 31.14
C ASP A 90 75.28 -32.88 32.29
N ARG A 91 74.87 -34.14 32.50
CA ARG A 91 75.02 -35.47 31.87
C ARG A 91 74.09 -36.45 32.64
N ILE A 92 73.53 -37.45 31.95
CA ILE A 92 73.24 -38.85 32.44
C ILE A 92 72.05 -39.02 33.43
N LYS A 93 71.04 -39.90 33.27
CA LYS A 93 71.09 -41.37 33.07
C LYS A 93 69.71 -41.93 32.65
N ARG A 94 69.72 -42.95 31.78
CA ARG A 94 68.61 -43.84 31.43
C ARG A 94 68.07 -44.63 32.64
N THR A 95 66.76 -44.86 32.69
CA THR A 95 66.16 -46.15 33.05
C THR A 95 64.91 -46.45 32.21
N LYS A 96 64.91 -47.62 31.56
CA LYS A 96 63.72 -48.25 30.93
C LYS A 96 62.77 -48.68 32.05
N ARG A 97 61.47 -48.36 31.96
CA ARG A 97 60.43 -49.21 32.55
C ARG A 97 59.14 -49.17 31.72
N ARG A 98 58.68 -50.38 31.45
CA ARG A 98 57.53 -50.81 30.65
C ARG A 98 56.21 -50.41 31.33
N GLU A 99 55.17 -50.27 30.51
CA GLU A 99 53.74 -50.46 30.83
C GLU A 99 52.93 -49.36 31.56
N LYS A 100 52.05 -48.70 30.79
CA LYS A 100 50.58 -48.64 30.99
C LYS A 100 49.98 -47.63 29.99
N ARG A 101 49.99 -48.00 28.71
CA ARG A 101 49.30 -47.30 27.62
C ARG A 101 48.10 -48.15 27.23
N SER A 102 46.90 -47.84 27.73
CA SER A 102 45.64 -48.26 27.08
C SER A 102 44.36 -47.85 27.82
N SER A 103 44.36 -47.49 29.10
CA SER A 103 43.08 -47.18 29.78
C SER A 103 42.48 -45.83 29.35
N LYS A 104 43.27 -44.75 29.28
CA LYS A 104 42.75 -43.41 28.95
C LYS A 104 42.31 -43.26 27.48
N LEU A 105 42.96 -43.98 26.56
CA LEU A 105 42.58 -43.99 25.14
C LEU A 105 41.32 -44.82 24.90
N LEU A 106 41.13 -45.93 25.61
CA LEU A 106 39.90 -46.72 25.54
C LEU A 106 38.70 -45.98 26.15
N ILE A 107 38.91 -45.24 27.24
CA ILE A 107 37.85 -44.39 27.83
C ILE A 107 37.48 -43.25 26.88
N MET A 108 38.46 -42.58 26.25
CA MET A 108 38.17 -41.55 25.24
C MET A 108 37.43 -42.11 24.02
N LEU A 109 37.81 -43.30 23.54
CA LEU A 109 37.09 -43.98 22.46
C LEU A 109 35.66 -44.36 22.86
N GLY A 110 35.47 -44.88 24.09
CA GLY A 110 34.16 -45.20 24.62
C GLY A 110 33.25 -43.97 24.73
N VAL A 111 33.78 -42.86 25.24
CA VAL A 111 33.05 -41.58 25.31
C VAL A 111 32.74 -41.05 23.91
N TRP A 112 33.66 -41.18 22.96
CA TRP A 112 33.44 -40.72 21.59
C TRP A 112 32.39 -41.54 20.85
N VAL A 113 32.40 -42.88 20.97
CA VAL A 113 31.38 -43.75 20.38
C VAL A 113 30.01 -43.53 21.05
N LEU A 114 29.98 -43.29 22.36
CA LEU A 114 28.73 -43.00 23.07
C LEU A 114 28.18 -41.61 22.69
N LEU A 115 29.05 -40.64 22.44
CA LEU A 115 28.66 -39.31 21.94
C LEU A 115 28.16 -39.40 20.49
N MET A 116 28.81 -40.18 19.63
CA MET A 116 28.33 -40.46 18.27
C MET A 116 27.00 -41.22 18.28
N GLY A 117 26.83 -42.19 19.18
CA GLY A 117 25.58 -42.92 19.37
C GLY A 117 24.46 -42.01 19.89
N LEU A 118 24.77 -41.06 20.77
CA LEU A 118 23.83 -40.03 21.24
C LEU A 118 23.48 -39.04 20.14
N THR A 119 24.43 -38.60 19.32
CA THR A 119 24.14 -37.70 18.20
C THR A 119 23.34 -38.41 17.11
N VAL A 120 23.67 -39.65 16.77
CA VAL A 120 22.88 -40.45 15.81
C VAL A 120 21.51 -40.77 16.40
N GLY A 121 21.43 -41.09 17.68
CA GLY A 121 20.16 -41.32 18.38
C GLY A 121 19.30 -40.06 18.48
N LEU A 122 19.89 -38.88 18.70
CA LEU A 122 19.20 -37.60 18.70
C LEU A 122 18.74 -37.23 17.29
N VAL A 123 19.59 -37.40 16.27
CA VAL A 123 19.21 -37.16 14.88
C VAL A 123 18.09 -38.11 14.45
N ASN A 124 18.14 -39.39 14.81
CA ASN A 124 17.10 -40.36 14.46
C ASN A 124 15.83 -40.22 15.32
N TYR A 125 15.92 -39.65 16.53
CA TYR A 125 14.78 -39.35 17.38
C TYR A 125 14.08 -38.04 16.99
N PHE A 126 14.83 -37.05 16.46
CA PHE A 126 14.30 -35.79 15.95
C PHE A 126 13.96 -35.83 14.45
N ASN A 127 14.51 -36.78 13.69
CA ASN A 127 14.14 -37.15 12.32
C ASN A 127 13.99 -38.68 12.19
N PRO A 128 12.92 -39.29 12.74
CA PRO A 128 12.54 -40.63 12.35
C PRO A 128 11.81 -40.50 11.00
N ASP A 129 12.58 -40.55 9.91
CA ASP A 129 12.20 -40.95 8.53
C ASP A 129 13.14 -40.28 7.51
N GLU A 130 14.29 -40.91 7.23
CA GLU A 130 15.01 -40.73 5.94
C GLU A 130 15.29 -42.08 5.26
N ASP A 131 14.43 -43.08 5.48
CA ASP A 131 14.34 -44.27 4.64
C ASP A 131 12.94 -44.35 4.03
N GLU A 132 12.50 -43.28 3.36
CA GLU A 132 11.53 -43.33 2.26
C GLU A 132 11.53 -41.98 1.54
N THR A 133 12.19 -41.94 0.39
CA THR A 133 11.90 -40.99 -0.69
C THR A 133 10.45 -41.17 -1.14
N GLY A 134 9.54 -40.66 -0.33
CA GLY A 134 8.17 -40.36 -0.69
C GLY A 134 7.94 -38.93 -0.26
N ASN A 135 7.86 -37.99 -1.21
CA ASN A 135 7.15 -36.75 -0.97
C ASN A 135 5.84 -37.12 -0.28
N LYS A 136 5.69 -36.84 1.03
CA LYS A 136 4.41 -37.00 1.74
C LYS A 136 3.62 -35.72 1.45
N PRO A 137 2.78 -35.67 0.39
CA PRO A 137 2.04 -34.46 0.02
C PRO A 137 1.21 -33.94 1.19
N GLU A 138 0.72 -34.82 2.06
CA GLU A 138 -0.10 -34.49 3.23
C GLU A 138 0.59 -33.57 4.25
N LEU A 139 1.88 -33.75 4.54
CA LEU A 139 2.60 -32.87 5.47
C LEU A 139 2.80 -31.48 4.84
N THR A 140 3.11 -31.43 3.55
CA THR A 140 3.26 -30.16 2.81
C THR A 140 1.93 -29.43 2.68
N GLU A 141 0.82 -30.13 2.47
CA GLU A 141 -0.53 -29.56 2.45
C GLU A 141 -0.96 -29.05 3.82
N ALA A 142 -0.68 -29.79 4.90
CA ALA A 142 -0.98 -29.36 6.25
C ALA A 142 -0.21 -28.10 6.64
N LEU A 143 1.06 -27.98 6.23
CA LEU A 143 1.87 -26.78 6.43
C LEU A 143 1.31 -25.59 5.63
N LYS A 144 0.97 -25.79 4.35
CA LYS A 144 0.32 -24.76 3.51
C LYS A 144 -1.00 -24.28 4.12
N LYS A 145 -1.84 -25.21 4.62
CA LYS A 145 -3.10 -24.86 5.30
C LYS A 145 -2.86 -24.03 6.56
N ARG A 146 -1.90 -24.42 7.41
CA ARG A 146 -1.54 -23.65 8.61
C ARG A 146 -1.00 -22.26 8.28
N GLN A 147 -0.18 -22.14 7.24
CA GLN A 147 0.32 -20.86 6.75
C GLN A 147 -0.82 -19.98 6.26
N LEU A 148 -1.71 -20.51 5.42
CA LEU A 148 -2.89 -19.80 4.94
C LEU A 148 -3.79 -19.33 6.10
N GLU A 149 -4.05 -20.19 7.09
CA GLU A 149 -4.82 -19.83 8.28
C GLU A 149 -4.15 -18.73 9.10
N ALA A 150 -2.82 -18.75 9.22
CA ALA A 150 -2.06 -17.73 9.92
C ALA A 150 -2.13 -16.38 9.16
N GLU A 151 -1.96 -16.40 7.84
CA GLU A 151 -2.10 -15.22 6.98
C GLU A 151 -3.51 -14.63 7.07
N MET A 152 -4.56 -15.47 7.02
CA MET A 152 -5.94 -15.03 7.18
C MET A 152 -6.19 -14.38 8.55
N LYS A 153 -5.66 -14.97 9.63
CA LYS A 153 -5.76 -14.38 10.97
C LYS A 153 -5.03 -13.04 11.09
N GLN A 154 -3.84 -12.93 10.49
CA GLN A 154 -3.09 -11.67 10.46
C GLN A 154 -3.84 -10.60 9.66
N ALA A 155 -4.34 -10.92 8.46
CA ALA A 155 -5.14 -10.02 7.65
C ALA A 155 -6.38 -9.54 8.42
N GLN A 156 -7.10 -10.46 9.08
CA GLN A 156 -8.26 -10.14 9.89
C GLN A 156 -7.92 -9.19 11.05
N ALA A 157 -6.79 -9.40 11.72
CA ALA A 157 -6.34 -8.52 12.81
C ALA A 157 -6.04 -7.09 12.30
N VAL A 158 -5.39 -6.97 11.14
CA VAL A 158 -5.14 -5.68 10.49
C VAL A 158 -6.45 -4.97 10.18
N ILE A 159 -7.43 -5.67 9.60
CA ILE A 159 -8.74 -5.10 9.27
C ILE A 159 -9.49 -4.66 10.53
N GLN A 160 -9.50 -5.48 11.58
CA GLN A 160 -10.16 -5.14 12.84
C GLN A 160 -9.55 -3.91 13.51
N GLN A 161 -8.23 -3.77 13.43
CA GLN A 161 -7.52 -2.60 13.94
C GLN A 161 -7.82 -1.35 13.10
N ALA A 162 -7.87 -1.48 11.77
CA ALA A 162 -8.09 -0.36 10.85
C ALA A 162 -9.55 0.10 10.76
N ALA A 163 -10.52 -0.79 11.02
CA ALA A 163 -11.94 -0.53 10.77
C ALA A 163 -12.47 0.76 11.42
N PRO A 164 -12.21 1.08 12.71
CA PRO A 164 -12.71 2.32 13.31
C PRO A 164 -12.15 3.58 12.63
N GLU A 165 -10.86 3.58 12.30
CA GLU A 165 -10.20 4.69 11.59
C GLU A 165 -10.78 4.86 10.18
N CYS A 166 -10.96 3.76 9.44
CA CYS A 166 -11.54 3.77 8.11
C CYS A 166 -13.00 4.28 8.12
N GLU A 167 -13.82 3.85 9.09
CA GLU A 167 -15.20 4.31 9.27
C GLU A 167 -15.26 5.82 9.55
N GLU A 168 -14.35 6.34 10.40
CA GLU A 168 -14.23 7.77 10.68
C GLU A 168 -13.81 8.56 9.43
N VAL A 169 -12.83 8.06 8.68
CA VAL A 169 -12.33 8.69 7.45
C VAL A 169 -13.43 8.81 6.40
N ILE A 170 -14.17 7.73 6.11
CA ILE A 170 -15.25 7.79 5.12
C ILE A 170 -16.44 8.63 5.59
N THR A 171 -16.78 8.56 6.87
CA THR A 171 -17.81 9.40 7.48
C THR A 171 -17.46 10.88 7.33
N SER A 172 -16.22 11.26 7.68
CA SER A 172 -15.71 12.62 7.56
C SER A 172 -15.66 13.09 6.11
N PHE A 173 -15.19 12.23 5.20
CA PHE A 173 -15.19 12.49 3.77
C PHE A 173 -16.60 12.77 3.23
N LEU A 174 -17.59 11.96 3.59
CA LEU A 174 -18.98 12.14 3.13
C LEU A 174 -19.57 13.45 3.67
N ASN A 175 -19.26 13.82 4.91
CA ASN A 175 -19.74 15.03 5.57
C ASN A 175 -19.02 16.32 5.14
N ALA A 176 -17.83 16.22 4.55
CA ALA A 176 -17.12 17.38 4.03
C ALA A 176 -17.91 18.05 2.89
N THR A 177 -18.04 19.39 2.97
CA THR A 177 -18.92 20.18 2.10
C THR A 177 -18.27 20.71 0.83
N SER A 178 -16.95 20.60 0.71
CA SER A 178 -16.19 21.07 -0.45
C SER A 178 -15.25 19.99 -0.99
N ALA A 179 -14.89 20.09 -2.28
CA ALA A 179 -13.90 19.20 -2.88
C ALA A 179 -12.53 19.30 -2.17
N ALA A 180 -12.13 20.51 -1.75
CA ALA A 180 -10.88 20.73 -1.02
C ALA A 180 -10.88 20.05 0.36
N SER A 181 -11.99 20.16 1.11
CA SER A 181 -12.13 19.46 2.40
C SER A 181 -12.18 17.95 2.21
N LYS A 182 -12.84 17.46 1.15
CA LYS A 182 -12.85 16.03 0.79
C LYS A 182 -11.45 15.51 0.46
N ALA A 183 -10.65 16.30 -0.26
CA ALA A 183 -9.30 15.91 -0.69
C ALA A 183 -8.37 15.57 0.48
N GLN A 184 -8.60 16.11 1.68
CA GLN A 184 -7.82 15.79 2.88
C GLN A 184 -7.91 14.30 3.29
N PHE A 185 -9.00 13.63 2.92
CA PHE A 185 -9.24 12.22 3.22
C PHE A 185 -8.86 11.29 2.07
N VAL A 186 -8.39 11.84 0.95
CA VAL A 186 -8.20 11.11 -0.32
C VAL A 186 -6.72 10.81 -0.57
N TYR A 187 -6.45 9.59 -1.03
CA TYR A 187 -5.12 9.19 -1.48
C TYR A 187 -4.75 10.03 -2.71
N GLN A 188 -3.56 10.66 -2.68
CA GLN A 188 -3.17 11.67 -3.67
C GLN A 188 -4.15 12.86 -3.79
N GLY A 189 -4.89 13.19 -2.72
CA GLY A 189 -5.94 14.21 -2.74
C GLY A 189 -5.47 15.59 -3.25
N VAL A 190 -4.22 15.98 -2.94
CA VAL A 190 -3.64 17.24 -3.47
C VAL A 190 -3.58 17.22 -5.01
N LYS A 191 -3.12 16.12 -5.61
CA LYS A 191 -3.06 15.93 -7.07
C LYS A 191 -4.48 15.90 -7.67
N LEU A 192 -5.42 15.27 -6.98
CA LEU A 192 -6.79 15.08 -7.47
C LEU A 192 -7.73 16.27 -7.20
N THR A 193 -7.31 17.29 -6.44
CA THR A 193 -8.21 18.37 -5.98
C THR A 193 -8.94 19.06 -7.13
N THR A 194 -8.24 19.39 -8.22
CA THR A 194 -8.86 20.02 -9.41
C THR A 194 -9.86 19.09 -10.10
N VAL A 195 -9.53 17.81 -10.19
CA VAL A 195 -10.38 16.76 -10.78
C VAL A 195 -11.64 16.58 -9.95
N MET A 196 -11.49 16.47 -8.63
CA MET A 196 -12.59 16.38 -7.67
C MET A 196 -13.52 17.59 -7.74
N ASN A 197 -12.97 18.80 -7.85
CA ASN A 197 -13.77 20.02 -7.94
C ASN A 197 -14.67 19.99 -9.18
N ARG A 198 -14.12 19.63 -10.35
CA ARG A 198 -14.89 19.48 -11.59
C ARG A 198 -15.97 18.39 -11.46
N TYR A 199 -15.61 17.26 -10.86
CA TYR A 199 -16.55 16.16 -10.63
C TYR A 199 -17.74 16.61 -9.77
N TYR A 200 -17.49 17.26 -8.63
CA TYR A 200 -18.56 17.67 -7.72
C TYR A 200 -19.38 18.87 -8.20
N GLN A 201 -18.93 19.63 -9.21
CA GLN A 201 -19.77 20.65 -9.88
C GLN A 201 -20.92 20.01 -10.65
N SER A 202 -20.67 18.85 -11.28
CA SER A 202 -21.65 18.12 -12.09
C SER A 202 -22.33 16.98 -11.32
N ASN A 203 -21.75 16.60 -10.17
CA ASN A 203 -22.26 15.58 -9.26
C ASN A 203 -22.34 16.17 -7.83
N PRO A 204 -23.17 17.20 -7.59
CA PRO A 204 -23.23 17.90 -6.31
C PRO A 204 -23.42 16.92 -5.15
N SER A 205 -22.57 17.06 -4.14
CA SER A 205 -22.32 16.02 -3.15
C SER A 205 -23.55 15.64 -2.32
N PHE A 206 -23.56 14.35 -2.01
CA PHE A 206 -24.43 13.61 -1.11
C PHE A 206 -24.90 14.40 0.12
N SER A 207 -26.21 14.33 0.34
CA SER A 207 -26.89 14.84 1.52
C SER A 207 -26.23 14.33 2.81
N SER A 208 -26.17 15.20 3.82
CA SER A 208 -25.81 14.90 5.22
C SER A 208 -26.60 13.74 5.85
N THR A 209 -27.66 13.27 5.19
CA THR A 209 -28.47 12.10 5.57
C THR A 209 -27.78 10.75 5.36
N ARG A 210 -26.55 10.70 4.84
CA ARG A 210 -25.74 9.48 4.63
C ARG A 210 -24.51 9.41 5.55
N SER A 211 -24.51 10.22 6.61
CA SER A 211 -23.33 10.64 7.36
C SER A 211 -22.66 9.55 8.20
N GLN A 212 -23.39 8.55 8.71
CA GLN A 212 -22.75 7.44 9.42
C GLN A 212 -22.61 6.23 8.52
N VAL A 213 -21.38 5.72 8.48
CA VAL A 213 -20.98 4.56 7.70
C VAL A 213 -20.48 3.48 8.65
N LYS A 214 -20.86 2.23 8.36
CA LYS A 214 -20.31 1.06 9.02
C LYS A 214 -19.64 0.15 8.00
N LEU A 215 -18.48 -0.37 8.34
CA LEU A 215 -17.77 -1.37 7.57
C LEU A 215 -18.38 -2.74 7.90
N ILE A 216 -18.98 -3.39 6.89
CA ILE A 216 -19.59 -4.71 7.05
C ILE A 216 -18.68 -5.85 6.59
N ARG A 217 -17.70 -5.52 5.73
CA ARG A 217 -16.68 -6.44 5.23
C ARG A 217 -15.42 -5.64 4.89
N GLY A 218 -14.27 -6.26 5.13
CA GLY A 218 -12.98 -5.75 4.71
C GLY A 218 -12.08 -6.91 4.31
N GLU A 219 -11.21 -6.68 3.34
CA GLU A 219 -10.22 -7.63 2.84
C GLU A 219 -8.90 -6.88 2.63
N LEU A 220 -7.80 -7.47 3.10
CA LEU A 220 -6.47 -6.93 2.90
C LEU A 220 -6.03 -7.24 1.47
N LEU A 221 -5.74 -6.19 0.69
CA LEU A 221 -5.31 -6.34 -0.69
C LEU A 221 -3.83 -6.70 -0.76
N LYS A 222 -3.50 -7.64 -1.65
CA LYS A 222 -2.13 -8.10 -1.92
C LYS A 222 -1.54 -7.28 -3.08
N ASN A 223 -0.21 -7.28 -3.26
CA ASN A 223 0.47 -6.66 -4.42
C ASN A 223 0.11 -5.17 -4.64
N THR A 224 -0.05 -4.42 -3.56
CA THR A 224 -0.35 -2.98 -3.58
C THR A 224 0.87 -2.21 -3.07
N LYS A 225 1.09 -1.00 -3.62
CA LYS A 225 2.27 -0.16 -3.27
C LYS A 225 2.29 0.25 -1.80
N HIS A 226 1.11 0.31 -1.20
CA HIS A 226 0.91 0.65 0.21
C HIS A 226 -0.03 -0.39 0.81
N GLN A 227 -0.01 -0.55 2.13
CA GLN A 227 -1.00 -1.37 2.82
C GLN A 227 -2.41 -0.88 2.46
N THR A 228 -3.18 -1.73 1.78
CA THR A 228 -4.47 -1.35 1.21
C THR A 228 -5.55 -2.33 1.66
N ILE A 229 -6.72 -1.82 2.03
CA ILE A 229 -7.87 -2.62 2.44
C ILE A 229 -9.04 -2.27 1.53
N GLY A 230 -9.57 -3.27 0.84
CA GLY A 230 -10.85 -3.15 0.15
C GLY A 230 -11.97 -3.40 1.13
N THR A 231 -12.99 -2.54 1.13
CA THR A 231 -14.08 -2.62 2.11
C THR A 231 -15.44 -2.47 1.45
N ILE A 232 -16.43 -3.07 2.09
CA ILE A 232 -17.84 -2.82 1.81
C ILE A 232 -18.43 -2.13 3.01
N CYS A 233 -19.03 -0.99 2.73
CA CYS A 233 -19.61 -0.08 3.68
C CYS A 233 -21.12 -0.06 3.51
N VAL A 234 -21.83 0.17 4.60
CA VAL A 234 -23.26 0.44 4.61
C VAL A 234 -23.51 1.77 5.30
N ASN A 235 -24.35 2.62 4.70
CA ASN A 235 -24.77 3.87 5.34
C ASN A 235 -26.09 3.71 6.11
N GLN A 236 -26.51 4.78 6.79
CA GLN A 236 -27.79 4.81 7.53
C GLN A 236 -29.03 4.50 6.67
N GLN A 237 -28.96 4.74 5.36
CA GLN A 237 -30.04 4.43 4.40
C GLN A 237 -30.01 2.97 3.92
N LYS A 238 -29.14 2.14 4.49
CA LYS A 238 -28.88 0.74 4.08
C LYS A 238 -28.38 0.63 2.64
N GLU A 239 -27.80 1.70 2.10
CA GLU A 239 -27.10 1.65 0.81
C GLU A 239 -25.73 1.04 1.04
N THR A 240 -25.40 0.02 0.26
CA THR A 240 -24.08 -0.57 0.25
C THR A 240 -23.22 0.06 -0.83
N PHE A 241 -21.94 0.26 -0.51
CA PHE A 241 -20.97 0.81 -1.44
C PHE A 241 -19.57 0.33 -1.06
N GLU A 242 -18.69 0.33 -2.04
CA GLU A 242 -17.30 -0.09 -1.88
C GLU A 242 -16.40 1.11 -1.59
N VAL A 243 -15.43 0.92 -0.70
CA VAL A 243 -14.39 1.91 -0.42
C VAL A 243 -13.05 1.18 -0.35
N ILE A 244 -12.07 1.70 -1.08
CA ILE A 244 -10.69 1.20 -1.00
C ILE A 244 -9.89 2.19 -0.15
N PHE A 245 -9.33 1.69 0.93
CA PHE A 245 -8.51 2.48 1.85
C PHE A 245 -7.04 2.16 1.66
N VAL A 246 -6.24 3.19 1.46
CA VAL A 246 -4.79 3.13 1.24
C VAL A 246 -4.10 3.76 2.45
N ARG A 247 -3.15 3.05 3.07
CA ARG A 247 -2.40 3.57 4.21
C ARG A 247 -1.23 4.43 3.75
N VAL A 248 -1.24 5.71 4.12
CA VAL A 248 -0.14 6.66 3.86
C VAL A 248 0.41 7.16 5.18
N GLY A 249 1.65 6.79 5.50
CA GLY A 249 2.21 7.03 6.83
C GLY A 249 1.35 6.34 7.90
N ASN A 250 0.82 7.12 8.85
CA ASN A 250 -0.04 6.62 9.92
C ASN A 250 -1.53 6.85 9.66
N GLU A 251 -1.93 7.30 8.47
CA GLU A 251 -3.32 7.63 8.16
C GLU A 251 -3.87 6.74 7.06
N TRP A 252 -5.15 6.37 7.19
CA TRP A 252 -5.92 5.77 6.10
C TRP A 252 -6.51 6.85 5.22
N LYS A 253 -6.40 6.66 3.90
CA LYS A 253 -6.94 7.56 2.88
C LYS A 253 -7.78 6.78 1.88
N ILE A 254 -8.75 7.44 1.28
CA ILE A 254 -9.69 6.85 0.33
C ILE A 254 -9.09 6.91 -1.08
N ASP A 255 -9.10 5.82 -1.81
CA ASP A 255 -9.00 5.85 -3.28
C ASP A 255 -10.31 6.42 -3.84
N TRP A 256 -10.29 7.72 -4.11
CA TRP A 256 -11.46 8.45 -4.56
C TRP A 256 -11.91 8.04 -5.95
N GLU A 257 -10.97 7.75 -6.85
CA GLU A 257 -11.29 7.39 -8.22
C GLU A 257 -12.03 6.06 -8.28
N ALA A 258 -11.60 5.09 -7.47
CA ALA A 258 -12.37 3.87 -7.26
C ALA A 258 -13.73 4.19 -6.64
N LEU A 259 -13.78 4.90 -5.51
CA LEU A 259 -15.02 5.18 -4.78
C LEU A 259 -16.12 5.75 -5.70
N VAL A 260 -15.83 6.81 -6.45
CA VAL A 260 -16.84 7.49 -7.27
C VAL A 260 -16.95 6.90 -8.68
N ARG A 261 -16.18 5.85 -8.97
CA ARG A 261 -16.03 5.28 -10.32
C ARG A 261 -15.69 6.39 -11.32
N TYR A 262 -14.68 7.20 -10.99
CA TYR A 262 -14.33 8.39 -11.76
C TYR A 262 -14.06 8.01 -13.23
N ASP A 263 -14.59 8.83 -14.14
CA ASP A 263 -14.34 8.74 -15.57
C ASP A 263 -13.77 10.08 -16.02
N ASP A 264 -12.80 10.06 -16.93
CA ASP A 264 -12.20 11.28 -17.47
C ASP A 264 -13.20 12.15 -18.23
N ARG A 265 -14.22 11.50 -18.79
CA ARG A 265 -15.36 12.13 -19.47
C ARG A 265 -16.65 11.60 -18.89
N SER A 266 -17.69 12.44 -18.90
CA SER A 266 -19.03 11.99 -18.51
C SER A 266 -19.52 10.88 -19.45
N TRP A 267 -19.77 9.68 -18.90
CA TRP A 267 -20.30 8.55 -19.65
C TRP A 267 -21.61 8.88 -20.37
N SER A 268 -22.52 9.62 -19.72
CA SER A 268 -23.80 10.00 -20.31
C SER A 268 -23.70 11.03 -21.43
N LEU A 269 -22.64 11.85 -21.44
CA LEU A 269 -22.39 12.85 -22.48
C LEU A 269 -21.40 12.36 -23.54
N PHE A 270 -20.75 11.22 -23.32
CA PHE A 270 -19.76 10.68 -24.26
C PHE A 270 -20.35 10.45 -25.66
N PRO A 271 -21.55 9.86 -25.84
CA PRO A 271 -22.16 9.72 -27.17
C PRO A 271 -22.37 11.06 -27.90
N ALA A 272 -22.67 12.14 -27.16
CA ALA A 272 -22.86 13.47 -27.73
C ALA A 272 -21.55 14.20 -28.09
N SER A 273 -20.39 13.60 -27.81
CA SER A 273 -19.08 14.20 -28.11
C SER A 273 -18.77 14.17 -29.61
N SER A 274 -17.69 14.84 -30.02
CA SER A 274 -17.23 14.82 -31.41
C SER A 274 -16.76 13.43 -31.83
N ASP A 275 -16.86 13.13 -33.12
CA ASP A 275 -16.26 11.93 -33.69
C ASP A 275 -14.75 11.85 -33.37
N GLY A 276 -14.27 10.63 -33.12
CA GLY A 276 -12.90 10.37 -32.68
C GLY A 276 -12.59 10.73 -31.23
N SER A 277 -13.58 11.20 -30.44
CA SER A 277 -13.35 11.50 -29.01
C SER A 277 -12.94 10.27 -28.23
N GLU A 278 -11.87 10.38 -27.45
CA GLU A 278 -11.39 9.33 -26.55
C GLU A 278 -11.70 9.66 -25.09
N GLY A 279 -11.94 8.62 -24.29
CA GLY A 279 -12.10 8.74 -22.84
C GLY A 279 -11.73 7.46 -22.10
N GLU A 280 -11.30 7.63 -20.86
CA GLU A 280 -11.07 6.54 -19.91
C GLU A 280 -12.26 6.39 -18.97
N PHE A 281 -12.69 5.15 -18.79
CA PHE A 281 -13.92 4.84 -18.07
C PHE A 281 -13.74 3.63 -17.15
N ARG A 282 -14.36 3.71 -15.97
CA ARG A 282 -14.54 2.61 -15.02
C ARG A 282 -15.93 2.03 -15.22
N LEU A 283 -15.98 0.87 -15.88
CA LEU A 283 -17.20 0.25 -16.38
C LEU A 283 -17.31 -1.19 -15.90
N TYR A 284 -18.52 -1.73 -15.98
CA TYR A 284 -18.68 -3.17 -16.13
C TYR A 284 -18.68 -3.54 -17.60
N MET A 285 -18.02 -4.64 -17.94
CA MET A 285 -18.01 -5.27 -19.25
C MET A 285 -18.78 -6.59 -19.18
N ARG A 286 -19.62 -6.87 -20.18
CA ARG A 286 -20.26 -8.17 -20.36
C ARG A 286 -20.08 -8.65 -21.80
N VAL A 287 -19.65 -9.90 -21.96
CA VAL A 287 -19.67 -10.60 -23.24
C VAL A 287 -21.09 -11.09 -23.54
N ARG A 288 -21.61 -10.79 -24.73
CA ARG A 288 -22.97 -11.17 -25.12
C ARG A 288 -23.05 -12.70 -25.26
N ASP A 289 -24.15 -13.25 -24.74
CA ASP A 289 -24.39 -14.69 -24.57
C ASP A 289 -24.18 -15.55 -25.83
N SER A 290 -24.51 -15.02 -27.01
CA SER A 290 -24.36 -15.72 -28.29
C SER A 290 -22.91 -15.97 -28.70
N ASN A 291 -21.94 -15.27 -28.10
CA ASN A 291 -20.53 -15.32 -28.50
C ASN A 291 -19.64 -15.95 -27.42
N LYS A 292 -20.21 -16.65 -26.42
CA LYS A 292 -19.41 -17.33 -25.38
C LYS A 292 -18.52 -18.44 -25.95
N GLU A 293 -18.95 -19.07 -27.05
CA GLU A 293 -18.17 -20.10 -27.75
C GLU A 293 -17.15 -19.47 -28.72
N PHE A 294 -17.17 -18.13 -28.89
CA PHE A 294 -16.26 -17.37 -29.77
C PHE A 294 -16.18 -17.88 -31.22
N ASP A 295 -17.19 -18.63 -31.68
CA ASP A 295 -17.16 -19.38 -32.94
C ASP A 295 -17.31 -18.52 -34.21
N GLU A 296 -17.66 -17.23 -34.06
CA GLU A 296 -17.87 -16.31 -35.19
C GLU A 296 -16.65 -15.42 -35.50
N GLY A 297 -15.48 -15.71 -34.91
CA GLY A 297 -14.24 -14.93 -35.13
C GLY A 297 -14.26 -13.52 -34.53
N GLU A 298 -15.41 -13.06 -34.04
CA GLU A 298 -15.60 -11.79 -33.34
C GLU A 298 -16.20 -11.97 -31.94
N ILE A 299 -15.69 -11.18 -30.99
CA ILE A 299 -16.27 -11.01 -29.66
C ILE A 299 -17.21 -9.81 -29.71
N SER A 300 -18.44 -9.97 -29.25
CA SER A 300 -19.35 -8.85 -29.00
C SER A 300 -19.48 -8.57 -27.51
N ILE A 301 -19.06 -7.37 -27.10
CA ILE A 301 -19.15 -6.91 -25.71
C ILE A 301 -20.05 -5.69 -25.60
N VAL A 302 -20.60 -5.50 -24.40
CA VAL A 302 -21.35 -4.29 -24.02
C VAL A 302 -20.83 -3.79 -22.67
N PHE A 303 -20.86 -2.47 -22.50
CA PHE A 303 -20.44 -1.82 -21.27
C PHE A 303 -21.62 -1.23 -20.51
N TYR A 304 -21.48 -1.17 -19.20
CA TYR A 304 -22.46 -0.59 -18.31
C TYR A 304 -21.78 0.31 -17.29
N LYS A 305 -22.36 1.49 -17.02
CA LYS A 305 -21.85 2.38 -15.98
C LYS A 305 -22.22 1.84 -14.59
N PRO A 306 -21.23 1.60 -13.70
CA PRO A 306 -21.50 1.29 -12.31
C PRO A 306 -21.94 2.54 -11.54
N ASP A 307 -22.90 2.37 -10.65
CA ASP A 307 -23.22 3.35 -9.62
C ASP A 307 -22.34 3.14 -8.39
N MET A 308 -22.06 4.20 -7.63
CA MET A 308 -21.34 4.10 -6.36
C MET A 308 -22.15 3.33 -5.30
N TYR A 309 -23.46 3.59 -5.23
CA TYR A 309 -24.37 2.93 -4.30
C TYR A 309 -25.15 1.83 -5.00
N VAL A 310 -25.13 0.63 -4.43
CA VAL A 310 -25.94 -0.48 -4.93
C VAL A 310 -27.29 -0.48 -4.20
N LYS A 311 -28.37 -0.21 -4.95
CA LYS A 311 -29.75 -0.39 -4.48
C LYS A 311 -30.49 -1.39 -5.38
N GLY A 312 -30.65 -2.62 -4.91
CA GLY A 312 -31.45 -3.62 -5.61
C GLY A 312 -30.88 -4.01 -6.99
N GLU A 313 -31.76 -4.26 -7.95
CA GLU A 313 -31.35 -4.70 -9.28
C GLU A 313 -30.70 -3.59 -10.10
N PHE A 314 -29.48 -3.85 -10.60
CA PHE A 314 -28.77 -2.97 -11.55
C PHE A 314 -29.62 -2.66 -12.79
N ARG A 315 -29.85 -1.35 -13.03
CA ARG A 315 -30.73 -0.81 -14.10
C ARG A 315 -30.02 0.24 -14.98
N SER A 316 -28.76 0.03 -15.34
CA SER A 316 -28.10 0.92 -16.28
C SER A 316 -28.34 0.49 -17.73
N VAL A 317 -28.38 1.48 -18.62
CA VAL A 317 -28.54 1.26 -20.06
C VAL A 317 -27.19 0.77 -20.62
N PRO A 318 -27.17 -0.33 -21.41
CA PRO A 318 -25.95 -0.79 -22.04
C PRO A 318 -25.43 0.22 -23.07
N SER A 319 -24.11 0.26 -23.26
CA SER A 319 -23.50 0.92 -24.42
C SER A 319 -23.96 0.27 -25.74
N PRO A 320 -23.74 0.95 -26.89
CA PRO A 320 -23.61 0.27 -28.16
C PRO A 320 -22.66 -0.93 -28.05
N ALA A 321 -22.93 -1.98 -28.84
CA ALA A 321 -22.09 -3.16 -28.84
C ALA A 321 -20.73 -2.84 -29.47
N VAL A 322 -19.66 -3.28 -28.82
CA VAL A 322 -18.31 -3.22 -29.38
C VAL A 322 -17.96 -4.60 -29.92
N ARG A 323 -17.53 -4.64 -31.17
CA ARG A 323 -17.09 -5.86 -31.85
C ARG A 323 -15.59 -5.81 -32.05
N LEU A 324 -14.92 -6.91 -31.75
CA LEU A 324 -13.48 -7.03 -31.91
C LEU A 324 -13.11 -8.46 -32.35
N PRO A 325 -12.06 -8.63 -33.17
CA PRO A 325 -11.59 -9.97 -33.55
C PRO A 325 -11.14 -10.77 -32.32
N VAL A 326 -11.49 -12.05 -32.27
CA VAL A 326 -11.12 -12.96 -31.17
C VAL A 326 -9.60 -13.07 -31.02
N ASP A 327 -8.88 -13.08 -32.15
CA ASP A 327 -7.42 -13.24 -32.20
C ASP A 327 -6.65 -11.92 -32.01
N SER A 328 -7.35 -10.80 -31.83
CA SER A 328 -6.70 -9.54 -31.47
C SER A 328 -6.13 -9.61 -30.05
N GLU A 329 -5.13 -8.77 -29.74
CA GLU A 329 -4.56 -8.67 -28.38
C GLU A 329 -5.64 -8.44 -27.31
N LEU A 330 -6.57 -7.52 -27.58
CA LEU A 330 -7.73 -7.26 -26.73
C LEU A 330 -8.68 -8.46 -26.65
N GLY A 331 -8.89 -9.16 -27.78
CA GLY A 331 -9.73 -10.36 -27.83
C GLY A 331 -9.20 -11.49 -26.95
N LEU A 332 -7.89 -11.74 -27.00
CA LEU A 332 -7.21 -12.71 -26.15
C LEU A 332 -7.34 -12.35 -24.67
N LYS A 333 -7.15 -11.08 -24.31
CA LYS A 333 -7.30 -10.58 -22.93
C LYS A 333 -8.73 -10.77 -22.42
N ILE A 334 -9.75 -10.46 -23.24
CA ILE A 334 -11.15 -10.68 -22.87
C ILE A 334 -11.44 -12.18 -22.71
N ARG A 335 -10.92 -13.03 -23.59
CA ARG A 335 -11.11 -14.48 -23.49
C ARG A 335 -10.54 -15.03 -22.18
N GLU A 336 -9.36 -14.57 -21.78
CA GLU A 336 -8.75 -14.93 -20.50
C GLU A 336 -9.59 -14.44 -19.29
N MET A 337 -10.17 -13.24 -19.38
CA MET A 337 -11.08 -12.76 -18.33
C MET A 337 -12.34 -13.62 -18.23
N VAL A 338 -12.93 -14.02 -19.36
CA VAL A 338 -14.13 -14.86 -19.40
C VAL A 338 -13.84 -16.29 -18.95
N SER A 339 -12.69 -16.88 -19.32
CA SER A 339 -12.36 -18.25 -18.91
C SER A 339 -12.16 -18.39 -17.40
N ARG A 340 -11.85 -17.30 -16.70
CA ARG A 340 -11.70 -17.26 -15.24
C ARG A 340 -12.99 -16.87 -14.51
N GLU A 341 -14.10 -16.64 -15.22
CA GLU A 341 -15.37 -16.14 -14.66
C GLU A 341 -15.89 -16.99 -13.49
N ASP A 342 -15.84 -18.32 -13.60
CA ASP A 342 -16.30 -19.24 -12.55
C ASP A 342 -15.34 -19.33 -11.36
N ASP A 343 -14.06 -19.00 -11.58
CA ASP A 343 -12.99 -19.05 -10.57
C ASP A 343 -12.78 -17.70 -9.86
N MET A 344 -13.17 -16.59 -10.49
CA MET A 344 -12.99 -15.22 -10.00
C MET A 344 -13.98 -14.86 -8.88
N LYS A 345 -13.83 -15.51 -7.73
CA LYS A 345 -14.46 -15.04 -6.49
C LYS A 345 -13.87 -13.71 -6.03
N THR A 346 -12.57 -13.53 -6.29
CA THR A 346 -11.79 -12.34 -5.95
C THR A 346 -11.14 -11.74 -7.20
N ASP A 347 -10.82 -10.46 -7.16
CA ASP A 347 -9.94 -9.83 -8.15
C ASP A 347 -8.47 -10.28 -7.97
N ALA A 348 -7.58 -9.80 -8.84
CA ALA A 348 -6.15 -10.09 -8.81
C ALA A 348 -5.44 -9.67 -7.50
N TYR A 349 -6.07 -8.81 -6.71
CA TYR A 349 -5.54 -8.26 -5.46
C TYR A 349 -6.17 -8.92 -4.22
N GLY A 350 -7.09 -9.87 -4.40
CA GLY A 350 -7.74 -10.62 -3.33
C GLY A 350 -9.02 -10.00 -2.78
N PHE A 351 -9.58 -8.97 -3.43
CA PHE A 351 -10.86 -8.38 -3.06
C PHE A 351 -12.02 -9.20 -3.60
N THR A 352 -13.00 -9.54 -2.77
CA THR A 352 -14.15 -10.36 -3.16
C THR A 352 -15.17 -9.55 -3.94
N THR A 353 -15.11 -9.61 -5.27
CA THR A 353 -16.00 -8.88 -6.20
C THR A 353 -17.32 -9.60 -6.45
N SER A 354 -17.29 -10.94 -6.48
CA SER A 354 -18.43 -11.80 -6.89
C SER A 354 -19.67 -11.74 -5.97
N LEU A 355 -19.51 -11.29 -4.72
CA LEU A 355 -20.62 -11.14 -3.78
C LEU A 355 -21.49 -9.91 -4.07
N PHE A 356 -20.92 -8.90 -4.73
CA PHE A 356 -21.55 -7.59 -4.92
C PHE A 356 -21.77 -7.26 -6.39
N ASP A 357 -21.03 -7.92 -7.28
CA ASP A 357 -21.20 -7.79 -8.71
C ASP A 357 -22.20 -8.81 -9.23
N LYS A 358 -22.91 -8.45 -10.29
CA LYS A 358 -23.78 -9.41 -10.97
C LYS A 358 -22.91 -10.50 -11.62
N PRO A 359 -23.36 -11.77 -11.61
CA PRO A 359 -22.71 -12.80 -12.38
C PRO A 359 -22.52 -12.35 -13.82
N ARG A 360 -21.32 -12.57 -14.34
CA ARG A 360 -20.95 -12.28 -15.72
C ARG A 360 -20.70 -10.84 -16.12
N TYR A 361 -20.49 -9.99 -15.13
CA TYR A 361 -20.01 -8.64 -15.31
C TYR A 361 -18.57 -8.60 -14.82
N HIS A 362 -17.66 -8.20 -15.71
CA HIS A 362 -16.26 -7.99 -15.36
C HIS A 362 -16.04 -6.51 -15.07
N ARG A 363 -15.40 -6.19 -13.96
CA ARG A 363 -14.93 -4.82 -13.69
C ARG A 363 -13.80 -4.53 -14.66
N VAL A 364 -13.86 -3.36 -15.30
CA VAL A 364 -12.80 -2.92 -16.19
C VAL A 364 -12.54 -1.43 -16.06
N ARG A 365 -11.29 -1.06 -16.24
CA ARG A 365 -10.86 0.30 -16.60
C ARG A 365 -10.44 0.25 -18.05
N VAL A 366 -11.14 0.99 -18.92
CA VAL A 366 -10.95 0.91 -20.37
C VAL A 366 -10.78 2.27 -20.99
N LYS A 367 -10.04 2.31 -22.10
CA LYS A 367 -9.99 3.46 -22.98
C LYS A 367 -10.86 3.19 -24.20
N LEU A 368 -11.83 4.07 -24.45
CA LEU A 368 -12.77 3.96 -25.55
C LEU A 368 -12.65 5.15 -26.50
N ARG A 369 -12.93 4.92 -27.78
CA ARG A 369 -13.09 5.94 -28.80
C ARG A 369 -14.52 5.92 -29.35
N LEU A 370 -15.12 7.10 -29.48
CA LEU A 370 -16.39 7.28 -30.18
C LEU A 370 -16.15 7.35 -31.68
N LYS A 371 -16.89 6.55 -32.45
CA LYS A 371 -16.96 6.61 -33.91
C LYS A 371 -18.36 7.00 -34.35
N LYS A 372 -18.47 7.96 -35.26
CA LYS A 372 -19.72 8.38 -35.89
C LYS A 372 -19.65 8.13 -37.39
N GLU A 373 -20.11 6.95 -37.81
CA GLU A 373 -20.19 6.56 -39.23
C GLU A 373 -21.66 6.55 -39.65
N ASP A 374 -22.01 7.19 -40.77
CA ASP A 374 -23.34 7.14 -41.39
C ASP A 374 -24.54 7.37 -40.46
N LYS A 375 -24.36 8.20 -39.42
CA LYS A 375 -25.33 8.54 -38.34
C LYS A 375 -25.54 7.46 -37.28
N GLU A 376 -24.75 6.40 -37.28
CA GLU A 376 -24.66 5.45 -36.17
C GLU A 376 -23.49 5.81 -35.25
N GLU A 377 -23.75 5.74 -33.94
CA GLU A 377 -22.73 5.97 -32.90
C GLU A 377 -22.25 4.61 -32.41
N THR A 378 -20.98 4.30 -32.69
CA THR A 378 -20.33 3.07 -32.23
C THR A 378 -19.14 3.38 -31.34
N PHE A 379 -18.80 2.44 -30.46
CA PHE A 379 -17.62 2.54 -29.62
C PHE A 379 -16.54 1.59 -30.13
N GLU A 380 -15.32 2.07 -30.16
CA GLU A 380 -14.11 1.29 -30.39
C GLU A 380 -13.38 1.13 -29.06
N LEU A 381 -13.09 -0.11 -28.67
CA LEU A 381 -12.23 -0.41 -27.52
C LEU A 381 -10.77 -0.25 -27.94
N LEU A 382 -10.08 0.74 -27.37
CA LEU A 382 -8.66 0.98 -27.64
C LEU A 382 -7.77 0.16 -26.72
N GLU A 383 -8.12 0.09 -25.43
CA GLU A 383 -7.28 -0.52 -24.42
C GLU A 383 -8.09 -0.99 -23.21
N ILE A 384 -7.69 -2.13 -22.63
CA ILE A 384 -8.11 -2.55 -21.28
C ILE A 384 -6.95 -2.23 -20.34
N LEU A 385 -7.09 -1.13 -19.60
CA LEU A 385 -6.08 -0.61 -18.68
C LEU A 385 -5.96 -1.47 -17.42
N ALA A 386 -7.09 -2.00 -16.93
CA ALA A 386 -7.13 -2.87 -15.74
C ALA A 386 -8.43 -3.70 -15.70
N ASP A 387 -8.42 -4.80 -14.96
CA ASP A 387 -9.58 -5.64 -14.60
C ASP A 387 -10.17 -5.29 -13.21
N HIS A 388 -9.86 -4.08 -12.73
CA HIS A 388 -10.35 -3.50 -11.49
C HIS A 388 -10.64 -2.01 -11.66
N TRP A 389 -11.15 -1.36 -10.61
CA TRP A 389 -11.47 0.08 -10.64
C TRP A 389 -10.50 0.96 -9.85
N TYR A 390 -9.47 0.39 -9.24
CA TYR A 390 -8.48 1.15 -8.46
C TYR A 390 -7.88 2.32 -9.24
N GLY A 391 -7.61 3.40 -8.50
CA GLY A 391 -6.93 4.60 -8.95
C GLY A 391 -5.45 4.34 -9.25
N ASP A 392 -4.85 5.28 -9.96
CA ASP A 392 -3.44 5.15 -10.34
C ASP A 392 -2.51 5.24 -9.12
N GLY A 393 -1.61 4.27 -9.02
CA GLY A 393 -0.65 4.19 -7.91
C GLY A 393 -1.16 3.50 -6.65
N VAL A 394 -2.36 2.91 -6.67
CA VAL A 394 -2.77 1.95 -5.64
C VAL A 394 -2.05 0.61 -5.83
N THR A 395 -2.05 0.12 -7.07
CA THR A 395 -1.43 -1.15 -7.45
C THR A 395 0.01 -0.95 -7.90
N GLU A 396 0.83 -1.97 -7.72
CA GLU A 396 2.13 -2.06 -8.40
C GLU A 396 1.84 -2.22 -9.90
N SER A 397 2.47 -1.41 -10.75
CA SER A 397 2.19 -1.45 -12.19
C SER A 397 2.57 -2.82 -12.75
N ASP A 398 1.66 -3.46 -13.49
CA ASP A 398 1.87 -4.75 -14.20
C ASP A 398 3.03 -4.75 -15.22
N SER A 399 3.77 -3.64 -15.34
CA SER A 399 4.89 -3.48 -16.28
C SER A 399 6.16 -4.26 -15.93
N GLU A 400 6.22 -4.98 -14.80
CA GLU A 400 7.41 -5.74 -14.39
C GLU A 400 7.26 -7.28 -14.47
N ILE A 401 6.12 -7.82 -14.91
CA ILE A 401 5.92 -9.28 -15.00
C ILE A 401 6.32 -9.85 -16.39
N SER A 402 6.62 -9.01 -17.39
CA SER A 402 6.94 -9.47 -18.76
C SER A 402 8.43 -9.70 -19.08
N THR A 403 9.34 -9.60 -18.11
CA THR A 403 10.80 -9.75 -18.38
C THR A 403 11.52 -10.90 -17.68
N THR A 404 10.84 -11.72 -16.88
CA THR A 404 11.49 -12.83 -16.15
C THR A 404 11.29 -14.23 -16.72
N GLU A 405 10.56 -14.39 -17.82
CA GLU A 405 10.39 -15.71 -18.51
C GLU A 405 11.11 -15.80 -19.87
N LYS A 406 12.13 -14.97 -20.11
CA LYS A 406 12.98 -15.06 -21.31
C LYS A 406 14.46 -15.29 -21.02
N ASN A 407 14.78 -15.96 -19.91
CA ASN A 407 16.11 -16.53 -19.70
C ASN A 407 16.00 -17.84 -18.90
N GLU A 408 15.60 -18.91 -19.57
CA GLU A 408 16.13 -20.26 -19.34
C GLU A 408 16.15 -21.05 -20.65
#